data_AF-A0A101HF75-F1
#
_entry.id   AF-A0A101HF75-F1
#
_cell.length_a   1.000
_cell.length_b   1.000
_cell.length_c   1.000
_cell.angle_alpha   90.00
_cell.angle_beta   90.00
_cell.angle_gamma   90.00
#
_symmetry.space_group_name_H-M   'P 1'
#
loop_
_entity.id
_entity.type
_entity.pdbx_description
1 polymer ?
#
loop_
_entity_poly.entity_id
_entity_poly.type
_entity_poly.pdbx_seq_one_letter_code
_entity_poly.pdbx_strand_id
1 'polypeptide(L)' 'MQKIKVTNPVVELDGDEMTRIIWSFIKEELILPYLDLDIKY' A
#
# COMPACT_ATOMS: atom_id res chain seq x y z
N MET A 1 -5.21 11.73 13.19
CA MET A 1 -5.70 12.13 11.86
C MET A 1 -6.61 11.03 11.33
N GLN A 2 -7.69 11.38 10.65
CA GLN A 2 -8.52 10.41 9.95
C GLN A 2 -7.83 10.04 8.63
N LYS A 3 -7.72 8.73 8.34
CA LYS A 3 -7.17 8.26 7.06
C LYS A 3 -8.08 8.67 5.91
N ILE A 4 -7.50 8.96 4.75
CA ILE A 4 -8.26 9.26 3.53
C ILE A 4 -8.83 7.95 3.00
N LYS A 5 -10.16 7.86 2.90
CA LYS A 5 -10.84 6.68 2.37
C LYS A 5 -10.79 6.67 0.84
N VAL A 6 -10.32 5.58 0.26
CA VAL A 6 -10.31 5.38 -1.19
C VAL A 6 -11.52 4.56 -1.61
N THR A 7 -12.26 5.07 -2.59
CA THR A 7 -13.56 4.51 -3.00
C THR A 7 -13.43 3.17 -3.73
N ASN A 8 -12.38 3.01 -4.53
CA ASN A 8 -12.18 1.83 -5.38
C ASN A 8 -10.96 1.03 -4.93
N PRO A 9 -10.99 -0.31 -5.11
CA PRO A 9 -9.84 -1.15 -4.77
C PRO A 9 -8.67 -0.92 -5.71
N VAL A 10 -7.46 -1.18 -5.20
CA VAL A 10 -6.21 -1.17 -5.95
C VAL A 10 -5.70 -2.60 -6.08
N VAL A 11 -5.33 -3.01 -7.29
CA VAL A 11 -4.66 -4.30 -7.50
C VAL A 11 -3.17 -4.12 -7.24
N GLU A 12 -2.63 -4.94 -6.36
CA GLU A 12 -1.20 -4.97 -6.03
C GLU A 12 -0.53 -6.14 -6.75
N LEU A 13 0.61 -5.87 -7.38
CA LEU A 13 1.48 -6.88 -7.97
C LEU A 13 2.84 -6.77 -7.30
N ASP A 14 3.27 -7.85 -6.64
CA ASP A 14 4.56 -7.87 -5.97
C ASP A 14 5.71 -7.93 -6.99
N GLY A 15 6.75 -7.13 -6.73
CA GLY A 15 8.05 -7.28 -7.38
C GLY A 15 8.87 -8.43 -6.77
N ASP A 16 10.14 -8.51 -7.17
CA ASP A 16 11.09 -9.52 -6.70
C ASP A 16 12.28 -8.92 -5.93
N GLU A 17 13.04 -9.79 -5.29
CA GLU A 17 14.30 -9.49 -4.58
C GLU A 17 14.22 -8.26 -3.65
N MET A 18 15.02 -7.23 -3.93
CA MET A 18 15.10 -6.00 -3.13
C MET A 18 13.89 -5.10 -3.33
N THR A 19 13.23 -5.16 -4.50
CA THR A 19 12.08 -4.29 -4.80
C THR A 19 10.89 -4.65 -3.92
N ARG A 20 10.65 -5.93 -3.66
CA ARG A 20 9.61 -6.39 -2.72
C ARG A 20 9.82 -5.87 -1.30
N ILE A 21 11.08 -5.87 -0.83
CA ILE A 21 11.41 -5.39 0.52
C ILE A 21 11.18 -3.87 0.63
N ILE A 22 11.67 -3.11 -0.35
CA ILE A 22 11.47 -1.66 -0.41
C ILE A 22 9.98 -1.33 -0.51
N TRP A 23 9.22 -2.11 -1.29
CA TRP A 23 7.78 -1.93 -1.44
C TRP A 23 7.02 -2.10 -0.11
N SER A 24 7.38 -3.08 0.71
CA SER A 24 6.81 -3.23 2.07
C SER A 24 7.05 -1.98 2.93
N PHE A 25 8.27 -1.43 2.92
CA PHE A 25 8.58 -0.21 3.68
C PHE A 25 7.80 1.00 3.18
N ILE A 26 7.66 1.17 1.87
CA ILE A 26 6.85 2.25 1.29
C ILE A 26 5.39 2.12 1.76
N LYS A 27 4.82 0.90 1.72
CA LYS A 27 3.44 0.69 2.15
C LYS A 27 3.25 1.03 3.63
N GLU A 28 4.11 0.53 4.50
CA GLU A 28 4.00 0.69 5.95
C GLU A 28 4.26 2.11 6.43
N GLU A 29 5.26 2.79 5.88
CA GLU A 29 5.68 4.11 6.36
C GLU A 29 4.99 5.26 5.62
N LEU A 30 4.68 5.09 4.33
CA LEU A 30 4.28 6.20 3.45
C LEU A 30 2.84 6.10 2.94
N ILE A 31 2.20 4.94 3.00
CA ILE A 31 0.85 4.74 2.41
C ILE A 31 -0.20 4.42 3.48
N LEU A 32 -0.08 3.27 4.14
CA LEU A 32 -1.07 2.75 5.09
C LEU A 32 -1.34 3.63 6.32
N PRO A 33 -0.41 4.49 6.79
CA PRO A 33 -0.72 5.44 7.86
C PRO A 33 -1.70 6.53 7.43
N TYR A 34 -1.78 6.83 6.13
CA TYR A 34 -2.50 7.98 5.59
C TYR A 34 -3.73 7.60 4.78
N LEU A 35 -3.75 6.43 4.14
CA LEU A 35 -4.83 5.97 3.27
C LEU A 35 -5.53 4.73 3.86
N ASP A 36 -6.85 4.69 3.72
CA ASP A 36 -7.69 3.50 3.95
C ASP A 36 -8.03 2.90 2.58
N LEU A 37 -7.38 1.78 2.25
CA LEU A 37 -7.34 1.16 0.93
C LEU A 37 -7.85 -0.29 1.00
N ASP A 38 -8.66 -0.66 0.01
CA ASP A 38 -8.94 -2.07 -0.31
C ASP A 38 -7.90 -2.57 -1.33
N ILE A 39 -6.95 -3.37 -0.87
CA ILE A 39 -5.86 -3.91 -1.70
C ILE A 39 -6.22 -5.34 -2.12
N LYS A 40 -6.25 -5.57 -3.44
CA LYS A 40 -6.45 -6.89 -4.04
C LYS A 40 -5.11 -7.43 -4.51
N TYR A 41 -4.70 -8.55 -3.93
CA TYR A 41 -3.55 -9.34 -4.37
C TYR A 41 -3.92 -10.23 -5.56
#